data_AF-K2DZ26-F1
#
_entry.id   AF-K2DZ26-F1
#
_cell.length_a   1.000
_cell.length_b   1.000
_cell.length_c   1.000
_cell.angle_alpha   90.00
_cell.angle_beta   90.00
_cell.angle_gamma   90.00
#
_symmetry.space_group_name_H-M   'P 1'
#
loop_
_entity.id
_entity.type
_entity.pdbx_description
1 polymer ?
#
loop_
_entity_poly.entity_id
_entity_poly.type
_entity_poly.pdbx_seq_one_letter_code
_entity_poly.pdbx_strand_id
1 'polypeptide(L)' 'MAIQKAKEAGVPIGLCGQAPSDYPEFAQFLVKQGIDSISFNPDALIKGIENINEAESAKTK' A
#
# COMPACT_ATOMS: atom_id res chain seq x y z
N MET A 1 -10.02 -8.57 -7.91
CA MET A 1 -9.38 -8.58 -6.56
C MET A 1 -10.18 -7.70 -5.61
N ALA A 2 -10.03 -7.87 -4.28
CA ALA A 2 -10.79 -7.08 -3.29
C ALA A 2 -10.59 -5.56 -3.47
N ILE A 3 -9.37 -5.12 -3.78
CA ILE A 3 -9.03 -3.70 -3.99
C ILE A 3 -9.78 -3.10 -5.18
N GLN A 4 -9.80 -3.80 -6.32
CA GLN A 4 -10.53 -3.35 -7.51
C GLN A 4 -12.03 -3.25 -7.25
N LYS A 5 -12.63 -4.27 -6.62
CA LYS A 5 -14.06 -4.25 -6.31
C LYS A 5 -14.44 -3.14 -5.33
N ALA A 6 -13.60 -2.88 -4.32
CA ALA A 6 -13.82 -1.78 -3.39
C ALA A 6 -13.76 -0.42 -4.11
N LYS A 7 -12.79 -0.26 -5.02
CA LYS A 7 -12.66 0.93 -5.85
C LYS A 7 -13.86 1.13 -6.80
N GLU A 8 -14.33 0.07 -7.44
CA GLU A 8 -15.54 0.08 -8.27
C GLU A 8 -16.80 0.43 -7.46
N ALA A 9 -16.85 0.00 -6.20
CA ALA A 9 -17.92 0.31 -5.27
C ALA A 9 -17.79 1.70 -4.60
N GLY A 10 -16.68 2.43 -4.84
CA GLY A 10 -16.40 3.70 -4.16
C GLY A 10 -16.16 3.57 -2.66
N VAL A 11 -15.78 2.38 -2.19
CA VAL A 11 -15.52 2.09 -0.77
C VAL A 11 -14.02 2.13 -0.50
N PRO A 12 -13.55 2.90 0.50
CA PRO A 12 -12.14 2.91 0.86
C PRO A 12 -11.70 1.54 1.37
N ILE A 13 -10.53 1.09 0.92
CA ILE A 13 -9.95 -0.19 1.33
C ILE A 13 -8.57 0.03 1.93
N GLY A 14 -8.37 -0.56 3.11
CA GLY A 14 -7.09 -0.53 3.79
C GLY A 14 -6.53 -1.91 4.10
N LEU A 15 -5.22 -1.98 4.28
CA LEU A 15 -4.52 -3.18 4.74
C LEU A 15 -3.98 -2.92 6.15
N CYS A 16 -4.22 -3.86 7.06
CA CYS A 16 -3.56 -3.89 8.36
C CYS A 16 -2.45 -4.94 8.33
N GLY A 17 -1.22 -4.53 8.64
CA GLY A 17 -0.09 -5.45 8.78
C GLY A 17 1.26 -4.85 8.36
N GLN A 18 2.32 -5.57 8.69
CA GLN A 18 3.71 -5.18 8.41
C GLN A 18 4.24 -5.68 7.06
N ALA A 19 3.47 -6.46 6.31
CA ALA A 19 3.86 -6.98 4.99
C ALA A 19 4.38 -5.92 4.00
N PRO A 20 3.81 -4.69 3.92
CA PRO A 20 4.36 -3.65 3.05
C PRO A 20 5.68 -3.04 3.55
N SER A 21 6.03 -3.21 4.83
CA SER A 21 7.31 -2.77 5.39
C SER A 21 8.42 -3.79 5.14
N ASP A 22 8.10 -5.09 5.21
CA ASP A 22 9.06 -6.17 4.96
C ASP A 22 9.26 -6.45 3.46
N TYR A 23 8.20 -6.28 2.65
CA TYR A 23 8.22 -6.60 1.22
C TYR A 23 7.89 -5.36 0.38
N PRO A 24 8.89 -4.65 -0.15
CA PRO A 24 8.68 -3.46 -0.98
C PRO A 24 7.91 -3.77 -2.27
N GLU A 25 8.08 -4.97 -2.84
CA GLU A 25 7.30 -5.43 -4.00
C GLU A 25 5.80 -5.51 -3.68
N PHE A 26 5.45 -5.88 -2.44
CA PHE A 26 4.07 -5.94 -1.98
C PHE A 26 3.50 -4.52 -1.82
N ALA A 27 4.28 -3.59 -1.27
CA ALA A 27 3.94 -2.17 -1.22
C ALA A 27 3.67 -1.61 -2.64
N GLN A 28 4.55 -1.90 -3.60
CA GLN A 28 4.37 -1.54 -5.01
C GLN A 28 3.10 -2.12 -5.61
N PHE A 29 2.82 -3.41 -5.35
CA PHE A 29 1.60 -4.04 -5.82
C PHE A 29 0.35 -3.33 -5.28
N LEU A 30 0.30 -3.06 -3.97
CA LEU A 30 -0.83 -2.40 -3.33
C LEU A 30 -1.05 -0.97 -3.87
N VAL A 31 0.02 -0.19 -4.00
CA VAL A 31 -0.02 1.17 -4.58
C VAL A 31 -0.46 1.13 -6.05
N LYS A 32 0.02 0.15 -6.83
CA LYS A 32 -0.40 -0.04 -8.23
C LYS A 32 -1.87 -0.40 -8.34
N GLN A 33 -2.39 -1.25 -7.45
CA GLN A 33 -3.82 -1.56 -7.38
C GLN A 33 -4.66 -0.36 -6.92
N GLY A 34 -4.05 0.62 -6.25
CA GLY A 34 -4.70 1.82 -5.75
C GLY A 34 -5.40 1.58 -4.43
N ILE A 35 -4.69 0.97 -3.47
CA ILE A 35 -5.11 0.91 -2.07
C ILE A 35 -5.27 2.33 -1.50
N ASP A 36 -6.21 2.50 -0.57
CA ASP A 36 -6.52 3.81 0.01
C ASP A 36 -5.71 4.09 1.28
N SER A 37 -5.51 3.06 2.12
CA SER A 37 -4.80 3.23 3.38
C SER A 37 -4.03 1.98 3.81
N ILE A 38 -2.93 2.17 4.56
CA ILE A 38 -2.13 1.07 5.10
C ILE A 38 -1.78 1.38 6.55
N SER A 39 -2.06 0.44 7.43
CA SER A 39 -1.74 0.53 8.86
C SER A 39 -0.50 -0.29 9.20
N PHE A 40 0.49 0.39 9.75
CA PHE A 40 1.75 -0.19 10.20
C PHE A 40 1.89 -0.14 11.71
N ASN A 41 2.69 -1.06 12.25
CA ASN A 41 3.20 -0.92 13.61
C ASN A 41 4.18 0.25 13.68
N PRO A 42 4.30 0.94 14.83
CA PRO A 42 5.18 2.11 14.98
C PRO A 42 6.64 1.80 14.63
N ASP A 43 7.11 0.60 14.95
CA ASP A 43 8.47 0.13 14.66
C ASP A 43 8.74 -0.03 13.14
N ALA A 44 7.71 -0.43 12.39
CA ALA A 44 7.78 -0.68 10.95
C ALA A 44 7.25 0.48 10.10
N LEU A 45 6.80 1.57 10.74
CA LEU A 45 6.15 2.71 10.09
C LEU A 45 7.11 3.44 9.15
N ILE A 46 8.34 3.73 9.59
CA ILE A 46 9.33 4.46 8.77
C ILE A 46 9.67 3.68 7.50
N LYS A 47 9.98 2.38 7.63
CA LYS A 47 10.26 1.50 6.48
C LYS A 47 9.06 1.36 5.56
N GLY A 48 7.87 1.19 6.13
CA GLY A 48 6.63 1.09 5.37
C GLY A 48 6.37 2.34 4.55
N ILE A 49 6.56 3.52 5.15
CA ILE A 49 6.43 4.81 4.46
C ILE A 49 7.47 4.94 3.35
N GLU A 50 8.73 4.57 3.59
CA GLU A 50 9.79 4.63 2.57
C GLU A 50 9.44 3.77 1.35
N ASN A 51 9.08 2.50 1.57
CA ASN A 51 8.66 1.57 0.50
C ASN A 51 7.45 2.10 -0.29
N ILE A 52 6.48 2.72 0.40
CA ILE A 52 5.30 3.29 -0.24
C ILE A 52 5.64 4.54 -1.05
N ASN A 53 6.54 5.40 -0.56
CA ASN A 53 7.02 6.56 -1.31
C ASN A 53 7.78 6.15 -2.57
N GLU A 54 8.63 5.11 -2.49
CA GLU A 54 9.30 4.55 -3.65
C GLU A 54 8.29 3.97 -4.66
N ALA A 55 7.28 3.25 -4.17
CA ALA A 55 6.21 2.71 -5.00
C ALA A 55 5.39 3.78 -5.72
N GLU A 56 5.02 4.86 -5.01
CA GLU A 56 4.31 6.02 -5.57
C GLU A 56 5.17 6.73 -6.63
N SER A 57 6.47 6.93 -6.33
CA SER A 57 7.44 7.54 -7.25
C SER A 57 7.65 6.71 -8.52
N ALA A 58 7.62 5.38 -8.41
CA ALA A 58 7.73 4.49 -9.57
C ALA A 58 6.48 4.49 -10.46
N LYS A 59 5.31 4.86 -9.92
CA LYS A 59 4.04 4.93 -10.65
C LYS A 59 3.91 6.19 -11.52
N THR A 60 4.72 7.22 -11.25
CA THR A 60 4.66 8.53 -11.95
C THR A 60 5.61 8.66 -13.15
N LYS A 61 6.23 7.58 -13.62
CA LYS A 61 6.97 7.51 -14.90
C LYS A 61 6.16 6.75 -15.94
#